data_AF-A0A7Z9BTK9-F1
#
_entry.id   AF-A0A7Z9BTK9-F1
#
_cell.length_a   1.000
_cell.length_b   1.000
_cell.length_c   1.000
_cell.angle_alpha   90.00
_cell.angle_beta   90.00
_cell.angle_gamma   90.00
#
_symmetry.space_group_name_H-M   'P 1'
#
loop_
_entity.id
_entity.type
_entity.pdbx_description
1 polymer ?
#
loop_
_entity_poly.entity_id
_entity_poly.type
_entity_poly.pdbx_seq_one_letter_code
_entity_poly.pdbx_strand_id
1 'polypeptide(L)'
;MVATAPPIHQSLLGEKRVTLRGLTWQGYQQILHALPESRAAHLTYDHGILEISMPLESHEFACELIGLFVRILVGEMGMKLKSMRSTTLDREDLDRGAEPDNAYYIQNQAKVAGRKVNLAEDPAPDLVVEVDITHTDIDKNRLYAAMGVPEFWSYNGLEWRIYQLQENTYQERDRSPTFPGVEKEYLYKFLEQAQQDEIEAEKAFREFIKAKITKK
;
A
#
# COMPACT_ATOMS: atom_id res chain seq x y z
N MET A 1 -44.75 17.07 2.15
CA MET A 1 -43.34 17.46 2.09
C MET A 1 -42.54 16.40 2.81
N VAL A 2 -41.90 15.49 2.07
CA VAL A 2 -41.04 14.45 2.65
C VAL A 2 -39.66 15.08 2.75
N ALA A 3 -39.22 15.39 3.98
CA ALA A 3 -37.87 15.84 4.23
C ALA A 3 -36.93 14.65 4.03
N THR A 4 -36.17 14.65 2.93
CA THR A 4 -35.07 13.71 2.74
C THR A 4 -33.93 14.13 3.65
N ALA A 5 -33.59 13.28 4.63
CA ALA A 5 -32.40 13.46 5.44
C ALA A 5 -31.15 13.46 4.52
N PRO A 6 -30.16 14.32 4.77
CA PRO A 6 -28.91 14.30 4.01
C PRO A 6 -28.19 12.96 4.23
N PRO A 7 -27.44 12.46 3.22
CA PRO A 7 -26.65 11.24 3.38
C PRO A 7 -25.65 11.43 4.52
N ILE A 8 -25.65 10.49 5.46
CA ILE A 8 -24.63 10.42 6.50
C ILE A 8 -23.34 10.01 5.79
N HIS A 9 -22.47 10.98 5.50
CA HIS A 9 -21.06 10.67 5.29
C HIS A 9 -20.54 10.16 6.63
N GLN A 10 -20.54 8.84 6.82
CA GLN A 10 -19.76 8.25 7.90
C GLN A 10 -18.31 8.62 7.60
N SER A 11 -17.74 9.48 8.43
CA SER A 11 -16.29 9.71 8.40
C SER A 11 -15.65 8.38 8.74
N LEU A 12 -15.11 7.70 7.74
CA LEU A 12 -14.31 6.49 7.97
C LEU A 12 -13.16 6.89 8.90
N LEU A 13 -13.20 6.39 10.13
CA LEU A 13 -12.10 6.54 11.06
C LEU A 13 -11.03 5.53 10.66
N GLY A 14 -10.05 6.02 9.90
CA GLY A 14 -8.97 5.19 9.37
C GLY A 14 -7.84 4.98 10.35
N GLU A 15 -7.24 6.07 10.84
CA GLU A 15 -6.05 6.00 11.69
C GLU A 15 -5.94 7.20 12.63
N LYS A 16 -5.21 7.01 13.73
CA LYS A 16 -4.68 8.13 14.54
C LYS A 16 -3.26 8.42 14.11
N ARG A 17 -2.92 9.70 13.90
CA ARG A 17 -1.60 10.12 13.44
C ARG A 17 -0.99 11.20 14.33
N VAL A 18 0.33 11.12 14.50
CA VAL A 18 1.15 12.12 15.20
C VAL A 18 2.33 12.49 14.32
N THR A 19 2.52 13.79 14.09
CA THR A 19 3.62 14.31 13.28
C THR A 19 4.64 15.03 14.15
N LEU A 20 5.91 14.62 14.06
CA LEU A 20 7.07 15.29 14.64
C LEU A 20 7.88 15.95 13.52
N ARG A 21 8.30 17.21 13.71
CA ARG A 21 9.02 17.99 12.69
C ARG A 21 10.38 18.44 13.21
N GLY A 22 11.35 18.59 12.31
CA GLY A 22 12.71 19.04 12.62
C GLY A 22 13.62 17.93 13.15
N LEU A 23 13.30 16.66 12.88
CA LEU A 23 14.14 15.53 13.26
C LEU A 23 15.29 15.35 12.25
N THR A 24 16.46 14.92 12.73
CA THR A 24 17.53 14.43 11.85
C THR A 24 17.31 12.95 11.54
N TRP A 25 17.96 12.42 10.49
CA TRP A 25 18.02 10.98 10.23
C TRP A 25 18.38 10.18 11.48
N GLN A 26 19.43 10.61 12.19
CA GLN A 26 19.88 9.97 13.43
C GLN A 26 18.80 10.01 14.53
N GLY A 27 18.07 11.11 14.65
CA GLY A 27 16.96 11.23 15.60
C GLY A 27 15.81 10.30 15.26
N TYR A 28 15.46 10.18 13.97
CA TYR A 28 14.50 9.19 13.49
C TYR A 28 14.93 7.76 13.82
N GLN A 29 16.17 7.39 13.48
CA GLN A 29 16.71 6.05 13.77
C GLN A 29 16.71 5.75 15.27
N GLN A 30 17.06 6.72 16.13
CA GLN A 30 16.97 6.52 17.58
C GLN A 30 15.55 6.22 18.05
N ILE A 31 14.54 6.89 17.50
CA ILE A 31 13.13 6.61 17.81
C ILE A 31 12.75 5.21 17.30
N LEU A 32 13.10 4.88 16.06
CA LEU A 32 12.81 3.58 15.45
C LEU A 32 13.37 2.42 16.30
N HIS A 33 14.65 2.49 16.70
CA HIS A 33 15.33 1.45 17.48
C HIS A 33 14.94 1.44 18.96
N ALA A 34 14.37 2.53 19.49
CA ALA A 34 13.83 2.57 20.84
C ALA A 34 12.47 1.88 20.95
N LEU A 35 11.74 1.73 19.84
CA LEU A 35 10.46 1.04 19.80
C LEU A 35 10.66 -0.45 19.47
N PRO A 36 9.88 -1.36 20.09
CA PRO A 36 9.98 -2.78 19.74
C PRO A 36 9.49 -3.04 18.32
N GLU A 37 10.05 -4.05 17.65
CA GLU A 37 9.58 -4.51 16.34
C GLU A 37 8.12 -4.98 16.37
N SER A 38 7.62 -5.43 17.53
CA SER A 38 6.24 -5.92 17.71
C SER A 38 5.21 -4.81 17.93
N ARG A 39 5.56 -3.54 17.73
CA ARG A 39 4.63 -2.43 17.91
C ARG A 39 3.55 -2.45 16.82
N ALA A 40 2.38 -1.91 17.16
CA ALA A 40 1.30 -1.68 16.20
C ALA A 40 1.42 -0.33 15.45
N ALA A 41 2.37 0.52 15.83
CA ALA A 41 2.53 1.84 15.22
C ALA A 41 3.45 1.77 13.99
N HIS A 42 3.01 2.35 12.87
CA HIS A 42 3.84 2.51 11.67
C HIS A 42 4.55 3.85 11.68
N LEU A 43 5.81 3.87 11.24
CA LEU A 43 6.64 5.05 11.17
C LEU A 43 6.95 5.38 9.71
N THR A 44 6.71 6.64 9.32
CA THR A 44 7.11 7.20 8.03
C THR A 44 7.92 8.47 8.25
N TYR A 45 9.14 8.48 7.73
CA TYR A 45 10.10 9.58 7.81
C TYR A 45 10.43 10.13 6.43
N ASP A 46 10.26 11.44 6.24
CA ASP A 46 10.67 12.17 5.04
C ASP A 46 11.29 13.52 5.42
N HIS A 47 12.59 13.69 5.18
CA HIS A 47 13.30 14.99 5.29
C HIS A 47 13.00 15.77 6.57
N GLY A 48 13.14 15.10 7.70
CA GLY A 48 12.94 15.68 9.02
C GLY A 48 11.52 15.78 9.53
N ILE A 49 10.57 15.19 8.81
CA ILE A 49 9.20 14.94 9.29
C ILE A 49 9.08 13.44 9.60
N LEU A 50 8.74 13.09 10.84
CA LEU A 50 8.34 11.75 11.23
C LEU A 50 6.84 11.74 11.51
N GLU A 51 6.09 10.96 10.74
CA GLU A 51 4.71 10.63 11.02
C GLU A 51 4.65 9.24 11.67
N ILE A 52 3.90 9.16 12.77
CA ILE A 52 3.59 7.91 13.47
C ILE A 52 2.10 7.68 13.32
N SER A 53 1.71 6.59 12.65
CA SER A 53 0.31 6.19 12.53
C SER A 53 0.01 4.97 13.39
N MET A 54 -1.23 4.91 13.88
CA MET A 54 -1.81 3.74 14.54
C MET A 54 -3.07 3.37 13.76
N PRO A 55 -3.00 2.33 12.93
CA PRO A 55 -4.13 1.84 12.16
C PRO A 55 -5.33 1.49 13.06
N LEU A 56 -6.54 1.77 12.57
CA LEU A 56 -7.78 1.24 13.15
C LEU A 56 -8.29 0.05 12.33
N GLU A 57 -9.30 -0.64 12.85
CA GLU A 57 -9.90 -1.82 12.23
C GLU A 57 -10.25 -1.63 10.75
N SER A 58 -10.84 -0.49 10.37
CA SER A 58 -11.22 -0.21 8.99
C SER A 58 -10.02 -0.13 8.03
N HIS A 59 -8.89 0.38 8.53
CA HIS A 59 -7.62 0.45 7.81
C HIS A 59 -7.02 -0.94 7.65
N GLU A 60 -6.93 -1.70 8.74
CA GLU A 60 -6.40 -3.07 8.70
C GLU A 60 -7.22 -3.98 7.79
N PHE A 61 -8.55 -3.89 7.84
CA PHE A 61 -9.44 -4.63 6.95
C PHE A 61 -9.16 -4.32 5.47
N ALA A 62 -9.06 -3.04 5.10
CA ALA A 62 -8.73 -2.65 3.74
C ALA A 62 -7.31 -3.09 3.33
N CYS A 63 -6.33 -2.95 4.21
CA CYS A 63 -4.96 -3.38 3.98
C CYS A 63 -4.85 -4.88 3.71
N GLU A 64 -5.51 -5.70 4.53
CA GLU A 64 -5.51 -7.16 4.38
C GLU A 64 -6.18 -7.56 3.06
N LEU A 65 -7.36 -7.02 2.78
CA LEU A 65 -8.10 -7.37 1.57
C LEU A 65 -7.43 -6.88 0.28
N ILE A 66 -6.89 -5.66 0.24
CA ILE A 66 -6.13 -5.21 -0.93
C ILE A 66 -4.87 -6.08 -1.10
N GLY A 67 -4.24 -6.50 0.00
CA GLY A 67 -3.13 -7.44 -0.06
C GLY A 67 -3.52 -8.81 -0.61
N LEU A 68 -4.69 -9.33 -0.20
CA LEU A 68 -5.27 -10.57 -0.72
C LEU A 68 -5.63 -10.44 -2.21
N PHE A 69 -6.20 -9.31 -2.61
CA PHE A 69 -6.51 -8.99 -4.01
C PHE A 69 -5.25 -9.06 -4.88
N VAL A 70 -4.16 -8.40 -4.47
CA VAL A 70 -2.85 -8.48 -5.16
C VAL A 70 -2.35 -9.92 -5.22
N ARG A 71 -2.43 -10.66 -4.11
CA ARG A 71 -1.97 -12.06 -4.05
C ARG A 71 -2.76 -12.97 -5.00
N ILE A 72 -4.08 -12.78 -5.10
CA ILE A 72 -4.94 -13.49 -6.05
C ILE A 72 -4.50 -13.17 -7.48
N LEU A 73 -4.39 -11.89 -7.84
CA LEU A 73 -3.96 -11.48 -9.18
C LEU A 73 -2.62 -12.10 -9.57
N VAL A 74 -1.62 -12.02 -8.69
CA VAL A 74 -0.28 -12.58 -8.93
C VAL A 74 -0.35 -14.09 -9.10
N GLY A 75 -1.08 -14.79 -8.24
CA GLY A 75 -1.22 -16.25 -8.29
C GLY A 75 -1.91 -16.73 -9.56
N GLU A 76 -3.06 -16.14 -9.90
CA GLU A 76 -3.84 -16.56 -11.07
C GLU A 76 -3.18 -16.18 -12.40
N MET A 77 -2.35 -15.13 -12.43
CA MET A 77 -1.54 -14.76 -13.60
C MET A 77 -0.20 -15.54 -13.68
N GLY A 78 0.05 -16.50 -12.79
CA GLY A 78 1.26 -17.34 -12.82
C GLY A 78 2.56 -16.57 -12.51
N MET A 79 2.45 -15.42 -11.84
CA MET A 79 3.59 -14.60 -11.42
C MET A 79 4.10 -15.04 -10.04
N LYS A 80 5.29 -14.55 -9.66
CA LYS A 80 5.88 -14.81 -8.34
C LYS A 80 5.75 -13.58 -7.44
N LEU A 81 5.69 -13.81 -6.13
CA LEU A 81 5.57 -12.74 -5.14
C LEU A 81 6.60 -12.89 -4.02
N LYS A 82 7.19 -11.77 -3.60
CA LYS A 82 7.76 -11.61 -2.25
C LYS A 82 7.09 -10.40 -1.61
N SER A 83 6.40 -10.62 -0.50
CA SER A 83 5.77 -9.55 0.30
C SER A 83 6.75 -8.96 1.30
N MET A 84 6.61 -7.65 1.56
CA MET A 84 7.36 -6.85 2.52
C MET A 84 6.41 -5.94 3.33
N ARG A 85 5.25 -6.48 3.70
CA ARG A 85 4.25 -5.77 4.53
C ARG A 85 4.90 -5.22 5.81
N SER A 86 4.65 -3.94 6.10
CA SER A 86 5.15 -3.23 7.28
C SER A 86 6.67 -3.33 7.49
N THR A 87 7.42 -3.73 6.46
CA THR A 87 8.88 -3.83 6.57
C THR A 87 9.46 -2.45 6.38
N THR A 88 10.28 -1.99 7.33
CA THR A 88 10.95 -0.68 7.24
C THR A 88 11.81 -0.60 5.99
N LEU A 89 11.50 0.38 5.14
CA LEU A 89 12.19 0.69 3.89
C LEU A 89 13.14 1.88 4.10
N ASP A 90 14.23 1.67 4.83
CA ASP A 90 15.20 2.72 5.13
C ASP A 90 16.15 3.02 3.97
N ARG A 91 16.32 4.32 3.68
CA ARG A 91 17.26 4.88 2.71
C ARG A 91 17.92 6.12 3.29
N GLU A 92 18.97 5.91 4.08
CA GLU A 92 19.78 6.97 4.70
C GLU A 92 20.35 7.95 3.66
N ASP A 93 20.78 7.43 2.52
CA ASP A 93 21.30 8.23 1.41
C ASP A 93 20.24 9.18 0.80
N LEU A 94 18.95 8.90 1.06
CA LEU A 94 17.83 9.73 0.64
C LEU A 94 17.17 10.49 1.80
N ASP A 95 17.66 10.38 3.03
CA ASP A 95 17.05 10.94 4.24
C ASP A 95 15.55 10.56 4.38
N ARG A 96 15.24 9.27 4.13
CA ARG A 96 13.88 8.73 4.08
C ARG A 96 13.78 7.32 4.66
N GLY A 97 12.67 7.04 5.33
CA GLY A 97 12.33 5.71 5.85
C GLY A 97 10.82 5.53 5.85
N ALA A 98 10.30 4.36 5.50
CA ALA A 98 8.86 4.15 5.43
C ALA A 98 8.48 2.73 5.82
N GLU A 99 7.37 2.57 6.53
CA GLU A 99 6.75 1.28 6.82
C GLU A 99 5.43 1.18 6.06
N PRO A 100 5.46 0.74 4.79
CA PRO A 100 4.27 0.74 3.99
C PRO A 100 3.26 -0.30 4.43
N ASP A 101 1.97 -0.01 4.20
CA ASP A 101 0.89 -0.97 4.50
C ASP A 101 1.09 -2.29 3.76
N ASN A 102 1.46 -2.21 2.48
CA ASN A 102 1.94 -3.35 1.74
C ASN A 102 3.03 -2.95 0.73
N ALA A 103 4.04 -3.80 0.57
CA ALA A 103 5.04 -3.67 -0.48
C ALA A 103 5.36 -5.05 -1.08
N TYR A 104 5.62 -5.08 -2.39
CA TYR A 104 5.79 -6.31 -3.14
C TYR A 104 6.93 -6.25 -4.14
N TYR A 105 7.70 -7.33 -4.20
CA TYR A 105 8.46 -7.67 -5.41
C TYR A 105 7.69 -8.69 -6.23
N ILE A 106 7.45 -8.35 -7.49
CA ILE A 106 6.73 -9.14 -8.49
C ILE A 106 7.68 -9.38 -9.67
N GLN A 107 8.04 -8.35 -10.43
CA GLN A 107 8.99 -8.43 -11.54
C GLN A 107 10.42 -8.67 -11.06
N ASN A 108 10.80 -8.05 -9.94
CA ASN A 108 12.11 -8.18 -9.33
C ASN A 108 12.19 -9.32 -8.28
N GLN A 109 11.12 -10.13 -8.14
CA GLN A 109 11.03 -11.19 -7.12
C GLN A 109 12.25 -12.13 -7.10
N ALA A 110 12.73 -12.53 -8.28
CA ALA A 110 13.85 -13.45 -8.40
C ALA A 110 15.17 -12.90 -7.82
N LYS A 111 15.35 -11.57 -7.78
CA LYS A 111 16.58 -10.93 -7.26
C LYS A 111 16.68 -11.00 -5.73
N VAL A 112 15.54 -11.16 -5.04
CA VAL A 112 15.41 -11.01 -3.58
C VAL A 112 14.79 -12.24 -2.90
N ALA A 113 14.57 -13.32 -3.65
CA ALA A 113 13.94 -14.54 -3.16
C ALA A 113 14.74 -15.19 -2.01
N GLY A 114 14.04 -15.67 -0.98
CA GLY A 114 14.64 -16.49 0.09
C GLY A 114 15.56 -15.77 1.08
N ARG A 115 15.74 -14.44 0.98
CA ARG A 115 16.60 -13.66 1.88
C ARG A 115 15.99 -12.34 2.34
N LYS A 116 16.63 -11.68 3.31
CA LYS A 116 16.32 -10.29 3.64
C LYS A 116 16.78 -9.37 2.50
N VAL A 117 16.03 -8.30 2.29
CA VAL A 117 16.26 -7.29 1.25
C VAL A 117 17.19 -6.23 1.82
N ASN A 118 18.15 -5.78 1.02
CA ASN A 118 19.03 -4.68 1.34
C ASN A 118 18.77 -3.55 0.34
N LEU A 119 18.01 -2.52 0.71
CA LEU A 119 17.60 -1.44 -0.21
C LEU A 119 18.75 -0.53 -0.68
N ALA A 120 19.96 -0.68 -0.12
CA ALA A 120 21.16 -0.03 -0.65
C ALA A 120 21.72 -0.74 -1.90
N GLU A 121 21.39 -2.01 -2.10
CA GLU A 121 21.94 -2.86 -3.19
C GLU A 121 20.84 -3.44 -4.08
N ASP A 122 19.70 -3.76 -3.50
CA ASP A 122 18.52 -4.31 -4.16
C ASP A 122 17.69 -3.21 -4.82
N PRO A 123 16.94 -3.52 -5.90
CA PRO A 123 15.97 -2.59 -6.44
C PRO A 123 14.90 -2.25 -5.40
N ALA A 124 14.22 -1.11 -5.56
CA ALA A 124 13.01 -0.84 -4.79
C ALA A 124 11.92 -1.90 -5.04
N PRO A 125 10.97 -2.11 -4.09
CA PRO A 125 9.78 -2.92 -4.33
C PRO A 125 9.08 -2.47 -5.62
N ASP A 126 8.55 -3.43 -6.38
CA ASP A 126 7.88 -3.16 -7.66
C ASP A 126 6.54 -2.44 -7.45
N LEU A 127 5.86 -2.74 -6.35
CA LEU A 127 4.57 -2.15 -5.99
C LEU A 127 4.56 -1.82 -4.50
N VAL A 128 4.19 -0.58 -4.17
CA VAL A 128 3.78 -0.17 -2.82
C VAL A 128 2.29 0.16 -2.83
N VAL A 129 1.58 -0.21 -1.77
CA VAL A 129 0.16 0.07 -1.57
C VAL A 129 -0.02 0.71 -0.20
N GLU A 130 -0.78 1.79 -0.16
CA GLU A 130 -1.14 2.54 1.05
C GLU A 130 -2.65 2.69 1.15
N VAL A 131 -3.17 2.56 2.37
CA VAL A 131 -4.57 2.85 2.72
C VAL A 131 -4.61 4.20 3.43
N ASP A 132 -4.95 5.26 2.69
CA ASP A 132 -4.92 6.64 3.19
C ASP A 132 -6.33 7.15 3.51
N ILE A 133 -6.99 6.52 4.48
CA ILE A 133 -8.35 6.90 4.87
C ILE A 133 -8.37 8.28 5.57
N THR A 134 -7.35 8.61 6.37
CA THR A 134 -7.23 9.90 7.05
C THR A 134 -6.18 10.80 6.39
N HIS A 135 -6.11 12.06 6.79
CA HIS A 135 -5.12 13.02 6.28
C HIS A 135 -3.70 12.71 6.78
N THR A 136 -2.70 12.76 5.90
CA THR A 136 -1.27 12.57 6.19
C THR A 136 -0.50 13.86 5.93
N ASP A 137 0.51 14.16 6.75
CA ASP A 137 1.42 15.29 6.55
C ASP A 137 2.60 14.95 5.62
N ILE A 138 2.73 13.69 5.20
CA ILE A 138 3.77 13.21 4.31
C ILE A 138 3.24 13.14 2.87
N ASP A 139 3.99 13.72 1.93
CA ASP A 139 3.72 13.51 0.50
C ASP A 139 4.24 12.14 0.08
N LYS A 140 3.39 11.11 0.25
CA LYS A 140 3.73 9.71 -0.07
C LYS A 140 4.07 9.51 -1.55
N ASN A 141 3.51 10.31 -2.46
CA ASN A 141 3.89 10.28 -3.87
C ASN A 141 5.36 10.68 -4.03
N ARG A 142 5.77 11.80 -3.44
CA ARG A 142 7.16 12.26 -3.51
C ARG A 142 8.11 11.30 -2.78
N LEU A 143 7.70 10.76 -1.64
CA LEU A 143 8.46 9.79 -0.85
C LEU A 143 8.82 8.55 -1.67
N TYR A 144 7.82 7.84 -2.20
CA TYR A 144 8.06 6.58 -2.93
C TYR A 144 8.66 6.81 -4.32
N ALA A 145 8.36 7.95 -4.96
CA ALA A 145 9.03 8.33 -6.21
C ALA A 145 10.54 8.52 -6.01
N ALA A 146 10.94 9.19 -4.92
CA ALA A 146 12.35 9.36 -4.58
C ALA A 146 13.05 8.06 -4.20
N MET A 147 12.32 7.11 -3.58
CA MET A 147 12.82 5.75 -3.34
C MET A 147 12.91 4.89 -4.61
N GLY A 148 12.36 5.36 -5.73
CA GLY A 148 12.42 4.65 -7.02
C GLY A 148 11.39 3.52 -7.16
N VAL A 149 10.31 3.53 -6.38
CA VAL A 149 9.24 2.55 -6.47
C VAL A 149 8.47 2.76 -7.79
N PRO A 150 8.43 1.79 -8.72
CA PRO A 150 7.91 2.02 -10.06
C PRO A 150 6.38 2.12 -10.12
N GLU A 151 5.66 1.50 -9.18
CA GLU A 151 4.21 1.55 -9.08
C GLU A 151 3.75 1.80 -7.63
N PHE A 152 2.83 2.75 -7.46
CA PHE A 152 2.29 3.12 -6.15
C PHE A 152 0.77 3.16 -6.19
N TRP A 153 0.10 2.47 -5.25
CA TRP A 153 -1.35 2.51 -5.09
C TRP A 153 -1.72 3.23 -3.81
N SER A 154 -2.73 4.10 -3.87
CA SER A 154 -3.34 4.72 -2.69
C SER A 154 -4.84 4.45 -2.71
N TYR A 155 -5.39 4.01 -1.58
CA TYR A 155 -6.81 3.79 -1.39
C TYR A 155 -7.33 4.56 -0.19
N ASN A 156 -8.23 5.51 -0.40
CA ASN A 156 -8.73 6.39 0.67
C ASN A 156 -10.01 5.90 1.35
N GLY A 157 -10.37 4.62 1.16
CA GLY A 157 -11.65 4.06 1.60
C GLY A 157 -12.79 4.19 0.58
N LEU A 158 -12.59 4.95 -0.50
CA LEU A 158 -13.59 5.15 -1.57
C LEU A 158 -12.99 4.99 -2.97
N GLU A 159 -11.83 5.59 -3.21
CA GLU A 159 -11.18 5.65 -4.50
C GLU A 159 -9.84 4.94 -4.47
N TRP A 160 -9.63 4.03 -5.42
CA TRP A 160 -8.33 3.42 -5.70
C TRP A 160 -7.60 4.22 -6.78
N ARG A 161 -6.50 4.86 -6.38
CA ARG A 161 -5.60 5.59 -7.27
C ARG A 161 -4.36 4.77 -7.56
N ILE A 162 -3.93 4.80 -8.82
CA ILE A 162 -2.82 4.02 -9.32
C ILE A 162 -1.84 4.98 -9.95
N TYR A 163 -0.60 4.95 -9.49
CA TYR A 163 0.46 5.83 -9.94
C TYR A 163 1.61 5.02 -10.53
N GLN A 164 2.14 5.49 -11.66
CA GLN A 164 3.31 4.94 -12.31
C GLN A 164 4.45 5.96 -12.30
N LEU A 165 5.63 5.54 -11.87
CA LEU A 165 6.81 6.39 -11.85
C LEU A 165 7.30 6.66 -13.28
N GLN A 166 7.44 7.93 -13.64
CA GLN A 166 8.03 8.39 -14.89
C GLN A 166 8.97 9.57 -14.60
N GLU A 167 10.23 9.45 -15.01
CA GLU A 167 11.24 10.52 -14.86
C GLU A 167 11.27 11.13 -13.43
N ASN A 168 11.18 10.27 -12.42
CA ASN A 168 11.19 10.59 -10.98
C ASN A 168 9.92 11.26 -10.42
N THR A 169 8.83 11.29 -11.18
CA THR A 169 7.52 11.76 -10.70
C THR A 169 6.44 10.73 -10.98
N TYR A 170 5.42 10.69 -10.12
CA TYR A 170 4.28 9.83 -10.36
C TYR A 170 3.29 10.46 -11.33
N GLN A 171 2.85 9.67 -12.30
CA GLN A 171 1.69 9.98 -13.13
C GLN A 171 0.55 9.03 -12.77
N GLU A 172 -0.63 9.58 -12.51
CA GLU A 172 -1.82 8.78 -12.28
C GLU A 172 -2.23 8.03 -13.57
N ARG A 173 -2.68 6.79 -13.39
CA ARG A 173 -3.12 5.89 -14.46
C ARG A 173 -4.48 5.30 -14.10
N ASP A 174 -5.28 5.03 -15.11
CA ASP A 174 -6.56 4.34 -14.94
C ASP A 174 -6.38 2.84 -14.66
N ARG A 175 -5.22 2.29 -15.02
CA ARG A 175 -4.90 0.85 -14.91
C ARG A 175 -3.47 0.64 -14.41
N SER A 176 -3.30 -0.44 -13.66
CA SER A 176 -1.99 -0.91 -13.19
C SER A 176 -1.10 -1.32 -14.37
N PRO A 177 0.15 -0.82 -14.48
CA PRO A 177 1.12 -1.36 -15.42
C PRO A 177 1.52 -2.80 -15.09
N THR A 178 1.50 -3.20 -13.81
CA THR A 178 1.71 -4.61 -13.40
C THR A 178 0.53 -5.51 -13.77
N PHE A 179 -0.70 -5.00 -13.69
CA PHE A 179 -1.92 -5.75 -14.02
C PHE A 179 -2.81 -5.03 -15.07
N PRO A 180 -2.40 -4.93 -16.36
CA PRO A 180 -3.10 -4.11 -17.35
C PRO A 180 -4.56 -4.52 -17.65
N GLY A 181 -4.91 -5.76 -17.36
CA GLY A 181 -6.27 -6.30 -17.56
C GLY A 181 -7.23 -6.03 -16.39
N VAL A 182 -6.75 -5.47 -15.29
CA VAL A 182 -7.54 -5.27 -14.06
C VAL A 182 -8.18 -3.89 -14.08
N GLU A 183 -9.49 -3.86 -13.88
CA GLU A 183 -10.30 -2.65 -13.80
C GLU A 183 -10.52 -2.28 -12.34
N LYS A 184 -10.70 -0.98 -12.04
CA LYS A 184 -10.90 -0.49 -10.67
C LYS A 184 -12.13 -1.12 -10.02
N GLU A 185 -13.18 -1.36 -10.81
CA GLU A 185 -14.41 -2.03 -10.40
C GLU A 185 -14.18 -3.43 -9.84
N TYR A 186 -13.07 -4.10 -10.20
CA TYR A 186 -12.77 -5.44 -9.70
C TYR A 186 -12.40 -5.38 -8.23
N LEU A 187 -11.60 -4.38 -7.83
CA LEU A 187 -11.28 -4.16 -6.43
C LEU A 187 -12.52 -3.73 -5.65
N TYR A 188 -13.30 -2.79 -6.17
CA TYR A 188 -14.49 -2.29 -5.46
C TYR A 188 -15.50 -3.38 -5.18
N LYS A 189 -15.82 -4.22 -6.18
CA LYS A 189 -16.72 -5.37 -5.99
C LYS A 189 -16.15 -6.40 -5.02
N PHE A 190 -14.85 -6.64 -5.08
CA PHE A 190 -14.18 -7.56 -4.16
C PHE A 190 -14.28 -7.07 -2.71
N LEU A 191 -13.98 -5.80 -2.45
CA LEU A 191 -14.09 -5.20 -1.12
C LEU A 191 -15.55 -5.18 -0.63
N GLU A 192 -16.52 -4.88 -1.48
CA GLU A 192 -17.94 -4.91 -1.13
C GLU A 192 -18.41 -6.32 -0.71
N GLN A 193 -18.04 -7.36 -1.47
CA GLN A 193 -18.38 -8.74 -1.14
C GLN A 193 -17.70 -9.19 0.16
N ALA A 194 -16.45 -8.81 0.36
CA ALA A 194 -15.67 -9.19 1.52
C ALA A 194 -16.17 -8.55 2.83
N GLN A 195 -16.94 -7.46 2.77
CA GLN A 195 -17.65 -6.93 3.95
C GLN A 195 -18.70 -7.91 4.49
N GLN A 196 -19.22 -8.81 3.65
CA GLN A 196 -20.17 -9.85 4.06
C GLN A 196 -19.45 -11.14 4.44
N ASP A 197 -18.53 -11.62 3.58
CA ASP A 197 -17.72 -12.81 3.84
C ASP A 197 -16.42 -12.76 3.01
N GLU A 198 -15.28 -12.65 3.68
CA GLU A 198 -13.96 -12.55 3.04
C GLU A 198 -13.58 -13.81 2.25
N ILE A 199 -14.00 -14.99 2.73
CA ILE A 199 -13.65 -16.29 2.13
C ILE A 199 -14.48 -16.53 0.87
N GLU A 200 -15.76 -16.18 0.90
CA GLU A 200 -16.61 -16.23 -0.29
C GLU A 200 -16.12 -15.25 -1.36
N ALA A 201 -15.77 -14.01 -0.96
CA ALA A 201 -15.20 -13.01 -1.85
C ALA A 201 -13.88 -13.48 -2.51
N GLU A 202 -12.97 -14.11 -1.74
CA GLU A 202 -11.75 -14.70 -2.29
C GLU A 202 -12.06 -15.74 -3.37
N LYS A 203 -12.95 -16.70 -3.08
CA LYS A 203 -13.30 -17.78 -4.02
C LYS A 203 -13.90 -17.22 -5.29
N ALA A 204 -14.89 -16.33 -5.16
CA ALA A 204 -15.57 -15.71 -6.29
C ALA A 204 -14.58 -14.90 -7.15
N PHE A 205 -13.68 -14.14 -6.53
CA PHE A 205 -12.70 -13.34 -7.26
C PHE A 205 -11.67 -14.20 -8.00
N ARG A 206 -11.17 -15.28 -7.38
CA ARG A 206 -10.28 -16.25 -8.05
C ARG A 206 -10.93 -16.86 -9.29
N GLU A 207 -12.17 -17.31 -9.19
CA GLU A 207 -12.91 -17.88 -10.32
C GLU A 207 -13.10 -16.86 -11.44
N PHE A 208 -13.45 -15.62 -11.08
CA PHE A 208 -13.60 -14.52 -12.02
C PHE A 208 -12.29 -14.23 -12.78
N ILE A 209 -11.16 -14.12 -12.08
CA ILE A 209 -9.86 -13.84 -12.70
C ILE A 209 -9.41 -15.01 -13.59
N LYS A 210 -9.57 -16.27 -13.14
CA LYS A 210 -9.30 -17.45 -13.98
C LYS A 210 -10.08 -17.39 -15.28
N ALA A 211 -11.39 -17.13 -15.21
CA ALA A 211 -12.25 -17.04 -16.39
C ALA A 211 -11.85 -15.89 -17.34
N LYS A 212 -11.32 -14.78 -16.81
CA LYS A 212 -10.81 -13.67 -17.62
C LYS A 212 -9.49 -14.01 -18.32
N ILE A 213 -8.60 -14.75 -17.67
CA ILE A 213 -7.32 -15.16 -18.23
C ILE A 213 -7.50 -16.22 -19.32
N THR A 214 -8.39 -17.21 -19.12
CA THR A 214 -8.64 -18.28 -20.11
C THR A 214 -9.37 -17.79 -21.38
N LYS A 215 -10.00 -16.61 -21.34
CA LYS A 215 -10.71 -16.02 -22.49
C LYS A 215 -9.82 -15.12 -23.38
N LYS A 216 -8.54 -15.00 -23.06
CA LYS A 216 -7.51 -14.38 -23.93
C LYS A 216 -6.72 -15.47 -24.66
#